data_AF-A0A2M7N4U0-F1
#
_entry.id   AF-A0A2M7N4U0-F1
#
_cell.length_a   1.000
_cell.length_b   1.000
_cell.length_c   1.000
_cell.angle_alpha   90.00
_cell.angle_beta   90.00
_cell.angle_gamma   90.00
#
_symmetry.space_group_name_H-M   'P 1'
#
loop_
_entity.id
_entity.type
_entity.pdbx_description
1 polymer ?
#
loop_
_entity_poly.entity_id
_entity_poly.type
_entity_poly.pdbx_seq_one_letter_code
_entity_poly.pdbx_strand_id
1 'polypeptide(L)'
;MNLDSFYTYINNPALLNSNSVNELSEIIERYPYFQTARLLYLKNLQLLNDYRFNDELKIVSAYAVNRKVLYELVSEKTEKQITKENNNNLQNIELIAKPENTQIE
;
A
#
# COMPACT_ATOMS: atom_id res chain seq x y z
N MET A 1 13.41 -5.98 15.31
CA MET A 1 12.09 -5.71 15.95
C MET A 1 11.96 -6.42 17.29
N ASN A 2 11.38 -5.75 18.28
CA ASN A 2 10.95 -6.37 19.53
C ASN A 2 9.44 -6.73 19.50
N LEU A 3 8.97 -7.43 20.52
CA LEU A 3 7.60 -7.94 20.60
C LEU A 3 6.54 -6.83 20.70
N ASP A 4 6.80 -5.79 21.51
CA ASP A 4 5.87 -4.68 21.71
C ASP A 4 5.66 -3.87 20.43
N SER A 5 6.75 -3.59 19.71
CA SER A 5 6.70 -2.93 18.40
C SER A 5 5.95 -3.78 17.38
N PHE A 6 6.18 -5.09 17.37
CA PHE A 6 5.47 -6.01 16.48
C PHE A 6 3.95 -6.02 16.74
N TYR A 7 3.53 -6.13 18.00
CA TYR A 7 2.12 -6.03 18.37
C TYR A 7 1.52 -4.65 18.05
N THR A 8 2.29 -3.58 18.26
CA THR A 8 1.88 -2.22 17.90
C THR A 8 1.57 -2.13 16.41
N TYR A 9 2.40 -2.72 15.55
CA TYR A 9 2.18 -2.71 14.11
C TYR A 9 1.01 -3.61 13.67
N ILE A 10 0.76 -4.72 14.35
CA ILE A 10 -0.43 -5.55 14.09
C ILE A 10 -1.70 -4.75 14.41
N ASN A 11 -1.74 -4.08 15.55
CA ASN A 11 -2.91 -3.32 15.99
C ASN A 11 -3.11 -2.03 15.20
N ASN A 12 -2.02 -1.40 14.76
CA ASN A 12 -2.05 -0.19 13.96
C ASN A 12 -1.02 -0.21 12.81
N PRO A 13 -1.36 -0.87 11.68
CA PRO A 13 -0.46 -0.98 10.53
C PRO A 13 -0.10 0.37 9.88
N ALA A 14 -0.84 1.46 10.17
CA ALA A 14 -0.52 2.78 9.64
C ALA A 14 0.79 3.38 10.21
N LEU A 15 1.30 2.82 11.31
CA LEU A 15 2.57 3.25 11.92
C LEU A 15 3.81 2.63 11.26
N LEU A 16 3.61 1.71 10.31
CA LEU A 16 4.68 1.10 9.53
C LEU A 16 5.45 2.16 8.73
N ASN A 17 6.76 1.97 8.63
CA ASN A 17 7.68 2.94 8.02
C ASN A 17 8.90 2.22 7.43
N SER A 18 9.89 2.97 6.95
CA SER A 18 11.09 2.40 6.32
C SER A 18 11.93 1.53 7.25
N ASN A 19 11.94 1.80 8.56
CA ASN A 19 12.67 0.97 9.52
C ASN A 19 11.99 -0.40 9.68
N SER A 20 10.66 -0.41 9.81
CA SER A 20 9.93 -1.67 9.97
C SER A 20 10.02 -2.57 8.73
N VAL A 21 10.29 -2.04 7.53
CA VAL A 21 10.60 -2.84 6.33
C VAL A 21 11.82 -3.71 6.57
N ASN A 22 12.93 -3.12 7.02
CA ASN A 22 14.18 -3.86 7.25
C ASN A 22 13.98 -4.89 8.36
N GLU A 23 13.39 -4.47 9.47
CA GLU A 23 13.18 -5.35 10.62
C GLU A 23 12.23 -6.53 10.32
N LEU A 24 11.18 -6.31 9.53
CA LEU A 24 10.27 -7.38 9.10
C LEU A 24 10.96 -8.31 8.09
N SER A 25 11.81 -7.78 7.21
CA SER A 25 12.57 -8.60 6.27
C SER A 25 13.50 -9.57 7.02
N GLU A 26 14.20 -9.13 8.06
CA GLU A 26 15.06 -9.99 8.89
C GLU A 26 14.27 -11.11 9.58
N ILE A 27 13.05 -10.81 10.05
CA ILE A 27 12.15 -11.81 10.64
C ILE A 27 11.73 -12.83 9.58
N ILE A 28 11.39 -12.39 8.37
CA ILE A 28 10.95 -13.27 7.29
C ILE A 28 12.10 -14.14 6.78
N GLU A 29 13.31 -13.61 6.67
CA GLU A 29 14.50 -14.37 6.29
C GLU A 29 14.78 -15.49 7.31
N ARG A 30 14.64 -15.18 8.60
CA ARG A 30 14.83 -16.18 9.67
C ARG A 30 13.67 -17.17 9.78
N TYR A 31 12.44 -16.72 9.55
CA TYR A 31 11.22 -17.51 9.70
C TYR A 31 10.33 -17.41 8.45
N PRO A 32 10.68 -18.09 7.34
CA PRO A 32 10.04 -17.88 6.04
C PRO A 32 8.55 -18.17 5.97
N TYR A 33 8.00 -18.94 6.91
CA TYR A 33 6.58 -19.32 6.95
C TYR A 33 5.75 -18.50 7.93
N PHE A 34 6.33 -17.47 8.58
CA PHE A 34 5.60 -16.64 9.53
C PHE A 34 4.62 -15.71 8.81
N GLN A 35 3.40 -16.22 8.58
CA GLN A 35 2.37 -15.58 7.75
C GLN A 35 2.04 -14.16 8.22
N THR A 36 1.91 -13.95 9.52
CA THR A 36 1.60 -12.62 10.08
C THR A 36 2.69 -11.60 9.75
N ALA A 37 3.97 -11.97 9.90
CA ALA A 37 5.09 -11.09 9.55
C ALA A 37 5.11 -10.79 8.05
N ARG A 38 4.84 -11.78 7.19
CA ARG A 38 4.73 -11.57 5.73
C ARG A 38 3.59 -10.64 5.35
N LEU A 39 2.41 -10.81 5.94
CA LEU A 39 1.28 -9.90 5.70
C LEU A 39 1.59 -8.48 6.16
N LEU A 40 2.24 -8.34 7.32
CA LEU A 40 2.64 -7.03 7.83
C LEU A 40 3.71 -6.38 6.95
N TYR A 41 4.68 -7.14 6.46
CA TYR A 41 5.69 -6.67 5.51
C TYR A 41 5.06 -6.25 4.18
N LEU A 42 4.16 -7.07 3.63
CA LEU A 42 3.40 -6.74 2.42
C LEU A 42 2.60 -5.43 2.59
N LYS A 43 1.93 -5.26 3.75
CA LYS A 43 1.22 -4.01 4.08
C LYS A 43 2.18 -2.83 4.19
N ASN A 44 3.36 -3.03 4.76
CA ASN A 44 4.39 -2.01 4.87
C ASN A 44 4.87 -1.54 3.49
N LEU A 45 5.21 -2.49 2.60
CA LEU A 45 5.61 -2.20 1.23
C LEU A 45 4.49 -1.45 0.49
N GLN A 46 3.26 -1.90 0.69
CA GLN A 46 2.09 -1.22 0.12
C GLN A 46 2.01 0.21 0.61
N LEU A 47 2.11 0.46 1.92
CA LEU A 47 2.00 1.79 2.52
C LEU A 47 3.02 2.76 1.95
N LEU A 48 4.25 2.30 1.75
CA LEU A 48 5.37 3.09 1.24
C LEU A 48 5.42 3.19 -0.30
N ASN A 49 4.49 2.56 -1.02
CA ASN A 49 4.55 2.43 -2.48
C ASN A 49 5.89 1.83 -2.96
N ASP A 50 6.39 0.84 -2.23
CA ASP A 50 7.67 0.20 -2.53
C ASP A 50 7.54 -0.70 -3.77
N TYR A 51 8.53 -0.64 -4.67
CA TYR A 51 8.52 -1.39 -5.93
C TYR A 51 8.46 -2.91 -5.73
N ARG A 52 8.95 -3.41 -4.58
CA ARG A 52 8.95 -4.84 -4.23
C ARG A 52 7.56 -5.38 -3.90
N PHE A 53 6.57 -4.50 -3.71
CA PHE A 53 5.22 -4.88 -3.30
C PHE A 53 4.61 -5.97 -4.20
N ASN A 54 4.72 -5.81 -5.52
CA ASN A 54 4.09 -6.75 -6.46
C ASN A 54 4.72 -8.14 -6.43
N ASP A 55 6.03 -8.22 -6.20
CA ASP A 55 6.72 -9.51 -6.14
C ASP A 55 6.43 -10.22 -4.81
N GLU A 56 6.45 -9.48 -3.70
CA GLU A 56 6.05 -10.04 -2.41
C GLU A 56 4.58 -10.47 -2.41
N LEU A 57 3.69 -9.72 -3.07
CA LEU A 57 2.27 -10.09 -3.19
C LEU A 57 2.10 -11.46 -3.85
N LYS A 58 2.88 -11.78 -4.89
CA LYS A 58 2.82 -13.10 -5.54
C LYS A 58 3.21 -14.21 -4.56
N ILE A 59 4.28 -13.99 -3.80
CA ILE A 59 4.78 -14.94 -2.80
C ILE A 59 3.73 -15.16 -1.70
N VAL A 60 3.24 -14.08 -1.10
CA VAL A 60 2.22 -14.14 -0.05
C VAL A 60 0.93 -14.79 -0.57
N SER A 61 0.53 -14.51 -1.82
CA SER A 61 -0.65 -15.14 -2.44
C SER A 61 -0.51 -16.65 -2.60
N ALA A 62 0.71 -17.15 -2.83
CA ALA A 62 0.98 -18.59 -2.89
C ALA A 62 0.89 -19.25 -1.50
N TYR A 63 1.25 -18.51 -0.44
CA TYR A 63 1.14 -18.98 0.95
C TYR A 63 -0.22 -18.73 1.60
N ALA A 64 -1.04 -17.85 1.03
CA ALA A 64 -2.29 -17.42 1.63
C ALA A 64 -3.31 -18.57 1.68
N VAL A 65 -3.59 -19.05 2.89
CA VAL A 65 -4.66 -20.03 3.15
C VAL A 65 -6.04 -19.41 2.88
N ASN A 66 -6.21 -18.12 3.15
CA ASN A 66 -7.46 -17.40 2.92
C ASN A 66 -7.24 -16.16 2.04
N ARG A 67 -7.64 -16.27 0.77
CA ARG A 67 -7.52 -15.20 -0.22
C ARG A 67 -8.41 -13.99 0.07
N LYS A 68 -9.49 -14.15 0.85
CA LYS A 68 -10.37 -13.04 1.23
C LYS A 68 -9.65 -12.06 2.16
N VAL A 69 -8.93 -12.57 3.16
CA VAL A 69 -8.15 -11.75 4.10
C VAL A 69 -7.04 -11.00 3.35
N LEU A 70 -6.37 -11.67 2.41
CA LEU A 70 -5.35 -11.03 1.57
C LEU A 70 -5.96 -9.92 0.68
N TYR A 71 -7.13 -10.19 0.09
CA TYR A 71 -7.83 -9.20 -0.73
C TYR A 71 -8.22 -7.98 0.09
N GLU A 72 -8.77 -8.16 1.30
CA GLU A 72 -9.15 -7.07 2.21
C GLU A 72 -7.92 -6.23 2.56
N LEU A 73 -6.79 -6.87 2.90
CA LEU A 73 -5.55 -6.19 3.25
C LEU A 73 -5.03 -5.26 2.13
N VAL A 74 -5.12 -5.73 0.88
CA VAL A 74 -4.58 -5.04 -0.30
C VAL A 74 -5.57 -4.01 -0.87
N SER A 75 -6.87 -4.27 -0.82
CA SER A 75 -7.87 -3.43 -1.49
C SER A 75 -8.09 -2.06 -0.84
N GLU A 76 -7.80 -1.91 0.46
CA GLU A 76 -7.94 -0.65 1.21
C GLU A 76 -7.21 0.55 0.58
N LYS A 77 -6.09 0.32 -0.13
CA LYS A 77 -5.32 1.38 -0.79
C LYS A 77 -5.76 1.62 -2.23
N THR A 78 -6.37 0.64 -2.89
CA THR A 78 -6.80 0.73 -4.28
C THR A 78 -7.91 1.77 -4.42
N GLU A 79 -8.89 1.78 -3.51
CA GLU A 79 -9.99 2.77 -3.51
C GLU A 79 -9.51 4.20 -3.28
N LYS A 80 -8.51 4.39 -2.40
CA LYS A 80 -7.89 5.70 -2.11
C LYS A 80 -6.98 6.21 -3.24
N GLN A 81 -6.45 5.34 -4.08
CA GLN A 81 -5.63 5.72 -5.24
C GLN A 81 -6.51 6.06 -6.44
N ILE A 82 -7.55 5.25 -6.71
CA ILE A 82 -8.54 5.53 -7.77
C ILE A 82 -9.20 6.90 -7.56
N THR A 83 -9.56 7.24 -6.31
CA THR A 83 -10.14 8.55 -5.99
C THR A 83 -9.15 9.71 -6.18
N LYS A 84 -7.86 9.53 -5.88
CA LYS A 84 -6.84 10.57 -6.10
C LYS A 84 -6.51 10.81 -7.57
N GLU A 85 -6.39 9.75 -8.36
CA GLU A 85 -6.15 9.85 -9.81
C GLU A 85 -7.34 10.51 -10.52
N ASN A 86 -8.57 10.15 -10.14
CA ASN A 86 -9.77 10.78 -10.69
C ASN A 86 -9.84 12.27 -10.34
N ASN A 87 -9.55 12.67 -9.09
CA ASN A 87 -9.61 14.09 -8.71
C ASN A 87 -8.60 14.96 -9.48
N ASN A 88 -7.39 14.46 -9.74
CA ASN A 88 -6.38 15.18 -10.52
C ASN A 88 -6.80 15.36 -11.99
N ASN A 89 -7.44 14.35 -12.57
CA ASN A 89 -7.94 14.43 -13.95
C ASN A 89 -9.06 15.46 -14.11
N LEU A 90 -9.93 15.63 -13.11
CA LEU A 90 -11.03 16.59 -13.14
C LEU A 90 -10.56 18.04 -12.99
N GLN A 91 -9.53 18.31 -12.19
CA GLN A 91 -8.96 19.66 -12.06
C GLN A 91 -8.25 20.13 -13.33
N ASN A 92 -7.64 19.22 -14.08
CA ASN A 92 -6.99 19.55 -15.36
C ASN A 92 -8.00 19.93 -16.46
N ILE A 93 -9.25 19.46 -16.36
CA ILE A 93 -10.32 19.76 -17.32
C ILE A 93 -10.92 21.17 -17.08
N GLU A 94 -10.94 21.65 -15.83
CA GLU A 94 -11.44 23.00 -15.53
C GLU A 94 -10.48 24.13 -15.97
N LEU A 95 -9.17 23.87 -16.05
CA LEU A 95 -8.19 24.88 -16.53
C LEU A 95 -8.23 25.09 -18.06
N ILE A 96 -8.62 24.09 -18.84
CA ILE A 96 -8.74 24.16 -20.31
C ILE A 96 -10.09 24.74 -20.78
N ALA A 97 -11.07 24.88 -19.88
CA ALA A 97 -12.43 25.31 -20.21
C ALA A 97 -12.69 26.82 -20.02
N LYS A 98 -11.67 27.65 -19.82
CA LYS A 98 -11.85 29.11 -19.87
C LYS A 98 -11.83 29.58 -21.33
N PRO A 99 -12.96 30.01 -21.92
CA PRO A 99 -12.95 30.54 -23.26
C PRO A 99 -12.15 31.85 -23.28
N GLU A 100 -11.16 31.93 -24.17
CA GLU A 100 -10.56 33.20 -24.59
C GLU A 100 -11.69 34.08 -25.14
N ASN A 101 -12.06 35.13 -24.39
CA ASN A 101 -12.94 36.18 -24.89
C ASN A 101 -12.24 36.88 -26.06
N THR A 102 -12.45 36.39 -27.27
CA THR A 102 -12.14 37.12 -28.49
C THR A 102 -13.27 38.12 -28.69
N GLN A 103 -13.11 39.32 -28.13
CA GLN A 103 -13.88 40.49 -28.56
C GLN A 103 -13.38 40.83 -29.97
N ILE A 104 -14.24 40.66 -30.98
CA ILE A 104 -14.02 41.25 -32.29
C ILE A 104 -15.13 42.28 -32.47
N GLU A 105 -14.69 43.54 -32.59
CA GLU A 105 -15.45 44.74 -32.93
C GLU A 105 -16.13 44.63 -34.31
#